data_AF-A0A0D2G998-F1
#
_entry.id   AF-A0A0D2G998-F1
#
_cell.length_a   1.000
_cell.length_b   1.000
_cell.length_c   1.000
_cell.angle_alpha   90.00
_cell.angle_beta   90.00
_cell.angle_gamma   90.00
#
_symmetry.space_group_name_H-M   'P 1'
#
loop_
_entity.id
_entity.type
_entity.pdbx_description
1 polymer ?
#
loop_
_entity_poly.entity_id
_entity_poly.type
_entity_poly.pdbx_seq_one_letter_code
_entity_poly.pdbx_strand_id
1 'polypeptide(L)'
;MSGKIVTKANRSNLGLCLDTFQSAGGEWGSPTTKSGRIEDVSADELDNSWKRSCEVLSKTIPPEKIFLLQISDAYKMEPPLVDKPDDGGLRPRSQWSHGYRPLPYDGGYLPVEDFTRAVFKTGFRNWVSVEIFDCKGPEKYRDDMGPFAKKAFESVHALLKQVGDTA
;
A
#
# COMPACT_ATOMS: atom_id res chain seq x y z
N MET A 1 10.04 -4.90 5.43
CA MET A 1 9.23 -6.04 4.91
C MET A 1 9.90 -7.40 5.17
N SER A 2 9.12 -8.46 5.47
CA SER A 2 9.64 -9.80 5.83
C SER A 2 9.18 -10.90 4.86
N GLY A 3 9.69 -10.91 3.63
CA GLY A 3 9.56 -12.08 2.74
C GLY A 3 10.40 -13.29 3.19
N LYS A 4 11.15 -13.14 4.30
CA LYS A 4 12.03 -14.16 4.89
C LYS A 4 11.33 -15.48 5.15
N ILE A 5 10.04 -15.48 5.50
CA ILE A 5 9.29 -16.71 5.79
C ILE A 5 9.07 -17.52 4.50
N VAL A 6 8.64 -16.88 3.41
CA VAL A 6 8.43 -17.55 2.11
C VAL A 6 9.74 -18.09 1.56
N THR A 7 10.83 -17.31 1.64
CA THR A 7 12.17 -17.76 1.25
C THR A 7 12.64 -18.93 2.10
N LYS A 8 12.43 -18.90 3.42
CA LYS A 8 12.81 -20.00 4.33
C LYS A 8 11.99 -21.27 4.08
N ALA A 9 10.69 -21.14 3.85
CA ALA A 9 9.83 -22.29 3.57
C ALA A 9 10.16 -22.96 2.23
N ASN A 10 10.60 -22.17 1.25
CA ASN A 10 11.08 -22.59 -0.07
C ASN A 10 10.16 -23.62 -0.77
N ARG A 11 8.85 -23.37 -0.78
CA ARG A 11 7.87 -24.17 -1.53
C ARG A 11 7.44 -23.43 -2.78
N SER A 12 7.27 -24.14 -3.90
CA SER A 12 6.85 -23.56 -5.18
C SER A 12 5.44 -22.98 -5.14
N ASN A 13 4.56 -23.55 -4.30
CA ASN A 13 3.17 -23.11 -4.10
C ASN A 13 3.00 -22.09 -2.97
N LEU A 14 4.09 -21.55 -2.41
CA LEU A 14 4.07 -20.48 -1.41
C LEU A 14 4.70 -19.22 -2.00
N GLY A 15 3.95 -18.13 -1.96
CA GLY A 15 4.32 -16.83 -2.48
C GLY A 15 3.76 -15.69 -1.63
N LEU A 16 4.02 -14.47 -2.08
CA LEU A 16 3.66 -13.22 -1.43
C LEU A 16 2.55 -12.53 -2.21
N CYS A 17 1.55 -12.07 -1.47
CA CYS A 17 0.65 -11.00 -1.89
C CYS A 17 1.21 -9.70 -1.32
N LEU A 18 1.79 -8.87 -2.17
CA LEU A 18 2.36 -7.60 -1.76
C LEU A 18 1.29 -6.52 -1.92
N ASP A 19 1.17 -5.65 -0.93
CA ASP A 19 0.14 -4.62 -0.91
C ASP A 19 0.75 -3.27 -0.53
N THR A 20 0.44 -2.23 -1.31
CA THR A 20 1.00 -0.88 -1.11
C THR A 20 0.56 -0.27 0.22
N PHE A 21 -0.72 -0.42 0.60
CA PHE A 21 -1.23 0.11 1.87
C PHE A 21 -0.63 -0.64 3.06
N GLN A 22 -0.63 -1.97 3.04
CA GLN A 22 -0.13 -2.77 4.16
C GLN A 22 1.35 -2.52 4.39
N SER A 23 2.10 -2.33 3.31
CA SER A 23 3.54 -2.09 3.39
C SER A 23 3.84 -0.66 3.84
N ALA A 24 3.32 0.35 3.15
CA ALA A 24 3.60 1.75 3.48
C ALA A 24 2.89 2.19 4.77
N GLY A 25 1.66 1.77 5.03
CA GLY A 25 0.95 1.99 6.29
C GLY A 25 1.48 1.14 7.47
N GLY A 26 2.35 0.17 7.21
CA GLY A 26 3.04 -0.61 8.24
C GLY A 26 4.41 -0.06 8.64
N GLU A 27 5.09 0.65 7.73
CA GLU A 27 6.49 1.07 7.92
C GLU A 27 6.72 2.58 7.78
N TRP A 28 5.73 3.35 7.31
CA TRP A 28 5.88 4.78 7.04
C TRP A 28 4.69 5.62 7.50
N GLY A 29 3.46 5.23 7.13
CA GLY A 29 2.23 5.95 7.46
C GLY A 29 1.67 5.61 8.83
N SER A 30 0.89 6.53 9.40
CA SER A 30 0.15 6.35 10.65
C SER A 30 -1.23 7.02 10.57
N PRO A 31 -2.31 6.32 10.98
CA PRO A 31 -3.63 6.92 11.08
C PRO A 31 -3.86 7.69 12.39
N THR A 32 -2.93 7.62 13.35
CA THR A 32 -3.11 8.17 14.71
C THR A 32 -2.32 9.46 14.96
N THR A 33 -1.49 9.90 14.01
CA THR A 33 -0.66 11.10 14.13
C THR A 33 -1.18 12.23 13.25
N LYS A 34 -0.95 13.48 13.66
CA LYS A 34 -1.34 14.66 12.88
C LYS A 34 -0.56 14.80 11.57
N SER A 35 0.68 14.33 11.54
CA SER A 35 1.49 14.30 10.31
C SER A 35 0.98 13.26 9.32
N GLY A 36 0.30 12.21 9.79
CA GLY A 36 -0.01 11.01 9.03
C GLY A 36 1.19 10.04 8.93
N ARG A 37 2.31 10.31 9.60
CA ARG A 37 3.50 9.47 9.56
C ARG A 37 3.76 8.83 10.91
N ILE A 38 4.52 7.74 10.94
CA ILE A 38 5.03 7.19 12.20
C ILE A 38 5.97 8.22 12.84
N GLU A 39 5.78 8.51 14.13
CA GLU A 39 6.52 9.54 14.87
C GLU A 39 7.43 8.95 15.97
N ASP A 40 7.64 7.62 15.95
CA ASP A 40 8.53 6.91 16.89
C ASP A 40 10.02 7.23 16.66
N VAL A 41 10.35 7.75 15.47
CA VAL A 41 11.70 8.15 15.04
C VAL A 41 11.63 9.51 14.33
N SER A 42 12.79 10.12 14.04
CA SER A 42 12.83 11.36 13.25
C SER A 42 12.29 11.15 11.83
N ALA A 43 11.78 12.22 11.20
CA ALA A 43 11.27 12.13 9.83
C ALA A 43 12.33 11.64 8.82
N ASP A 44 13.58 12.08 8.98
CA ASP A 44 14.69 11.62 8.14
C ASP A 44 15.01 10.13 8.35
N GLU A 45 14.97 9.67 9.60
CA GLU A 45 15.18 8.26 9.92
C GLU A 45 14.05 7.37 9.38
N LEU A 46 12.81 7.84 9.45
CA LEU A 46 11.65 7.17 8.88
C LEU A 46 11.79 7.02 7.36
N ASP A 47 12.10 8.13 6.66
CA ASP A 47 12.25 8.14 5.20
C ASP A 47 13.42 7.27 4.76
N ASN A 48 14.54 7.28 5.50
CA ASN A 48 15.69 6.41 5.23
C ASN A 48 15.37 4.93 5.47
N SER A 49 14.62 4.61 6.54
CA SER A 49 14.19 3.25 6.86
C SER A 49 13.25 2.71 5.78
N TRP A 50 12.29 3.51 5.33
CA TRP A 50 11.38 3.16 4.24
C TRP A 50 12.12 2.86 2.93
N LYS A 51 13.02 3.75 2.51
CA LYS A 51 13.85 3.56 1.31
C LYS A 51 14.69 2.29 1.40
N ARG A 52 15.29 2.02 2.57
CA ARG A 52 16.04 0.81 2.83
C ARG A 52 15.17 -0.44 2.74
N SER A 53 13.95 -0.42 3.29
CA SER A 53 13.00 -1.52 3.17
C SER A 53 12.63 -1.82 1.72
N CYS A 54 12.36 -0.78 0.92
CA CYS A 54 12.11 -0.89 -0.52
C CYS A 54 13.33 -1.47 -1.27
N GLU A 55 14.53 -1.00 -0.96
CA GLU A 55 15.75 -1.52 -1.57
C GLU A 55 15.96 -3.00 -1.24
N VAL A 56 15.78 -3.38 0.03
CA VAL A 56 15.88 -4.78 0.48
C VAL A 56 14.86 -5.64 -0.25
N LEU A 57 13.60 -5.19 -0.36
CA LEU A 57 12.58 -5.91 -1.10
C LEU A 57 13.01 -6.16 -2.55
N SER A 58 13.49 -5.11 -3.24
CA SER A 58 13.86 -5.20 -4.65
C SER A 58 15.01 -6.18 -4.93
N LYS A 59 15.90 -6.39 -3.95
CA LYS A 59 17.11 -7.20 -4.08
C LYS A 59 17.00 -8.62 -3.53
N THR A 60 16.06 -8.87 -2.63
CA THR A 60 16.05 -10.12 -1.83
C THR A 60 14.85 -11.02 -2.10
N ILE A 61 13.79 -10.50 -2.70
CA ILE A 61 12.59 -11.27 -3.02
C ILE A 61 12.66 -11.71 -4.49
N PRO A 62 12.74 -13.03 -4.76
CA PRO A 62 12.68 -13.52 -6.13
C PRO A 62 11.32 -13.17 -6.76
N PRO A 63 11.27 -12.70 -8.01
CA PRO A 63 10.02 -12.25 -8.63
C PRO A 63 8.98 -13.37 -8.74
N GLU A 64 9.40 -14.63 -8.90
CA GLU A 64 8.53 -15.80 -8.93
C GLU A 64 7.87 -16.13 -7.58
N LYS A 65 8.36 -15.52 -6.48
CA LYS A 65 7.73 -15.60 -5.15
C LYS A 65 6.69 -14.52 -4.94
N ILE A 66 6.52 -13.59 -5.86
CA ILE A 66 5.49 -12.55 -5.79
C ILE A 66 4.34 -13.04 -6.69
N PHE A 67 3.22 -13.38 -6.07
CA PHE A 67 2.06 -13.92 -6.80
C PHE A 67 1.10 -12.82 -7.25
N LEU A 68 1.01 -11.74 -6.47
CA LEU A 68 0.11 -10.63 -6.72
C LEU A 68 0.68 -9.34 -6.11
N LEU A 69 0.48 -8.22 -6.81
CA LEU A 69 0.63 -6.88 -6.27
C LEU A 69 -0.74 -6.20 -6.17
N GLN A 70 -1.16 -5.86 -4.95
CA GLN A 70 -2.37 -5.12 -4.66
C GLN A 70 -2.06 -3.62 -4.53
N ILE A 71 -2.75 -2.81 -5.32
CA ILE A 71 -2.58 -1.36 -5.41
C ILE A 71 -3.74 -0.66 -4.75
N SER A 72 -3.38 0.23 -3.85
CA SER A 72 -4.22 1.20 -3.15
C SER A 72 -3.33 2.30 -2.57
N ASP A 73 -3.94 3.27 -1.93
CA ASP A 73 -3.27 4.27 -1.12
C ASP A 73 -4.00 4.38 0.23
N ALA A 74 -3.79 5.46 0.97
CA ALA A 74 -4.49 5.69 2.23
C ALA A 74 -4.83 7.16 2.42
N TYR A 75 -6.05 7.46 2.87
CA TYR A 75 -6.41 8.80 3.29
C TYR A 75 -5.69 9.19 4.57
N LYS A 76 -5.20 10.42 4.64
CA LYS A 76 -4.74 10.99 5.91
C LYS A 76 -5.95 11.28 6.79
N MET A 77 -5.90 10.80 8.03
CA MET A 77 -7.00 10.97 8.99
C MET A 77 -7.00 12.39 9.53
N GLU A 78 -8.13 13.09 9.39
CA GLU A 78 -8.35 14.43 9.95
C GLU A 78 -9.77 14.50 10.57
N PRO A 79 -9.90 14.52 11.91
CA PRO A 79 -8.81 14.37 12.88
C PRO A 79 -8.16 12.97 12.85
N PRO A 80 -6.93 12.80 13.38
CA PRO A 80 -6.32 11.48 13.55
C PRO A 80 -7.19 10.54 14.38
N LEU A 81 -7.11 9.24 14.09
CA LEU A 81 -7.78 8.22 14.89
C LEU A 81 -7.19 8.17 16.30
N VAL A 82 -8.04 7.92 17.29
CA VAL A 82 -7.60 7.69 18.67
C VAL A 82 -6.84 6.37 18.72
N ASP A 83 -5.68 6.33 19.39
CA ASP A 83 -4.89 5.09 19.52
C ASP A 83 -5.48 4.10 20.53
N LYS A 84 -6.67 3.61 20.21
CA LYS A 84 -7.39 2.57 20.95
C LYS A 84 -8.33 1.82 20.01
N PRO A 85 -8.80 0.61 20.38
CA PRO A 85 -9.86 -0.05 19.65
C PRO A 85 -11.13 0.82 19.56
N ASP A 86 -11.85 0.73 18.44
CA ASP A 86 -13.22 1.25 18.35
C ASP A 86 -14.21 0.36 19.11
N ASP A 87 -15.50 0.72 19.06
CA ASP A 87 -16.58 -0.04 19.70
C ASP A 87 -16.71 -1.47 19.12
N GLY A 88 -16.21 -1.69 17.90
CA GLY A 88 -16.14 -3.01 17.24
C GLY A 88 -14.86 -3.79 17.57
N GLY A 89 -13.95 -3.25 18.36
CA GLY A 89 -12.68 -3.87 18.74
C GLY A 89 -11.56 -3.74 17.69
N LEU A 90 -11.77 -3.01 16.60
CA LEU A 90 -10.76 -2.80 15.58
C LEU A 90 -9.72 -1.79 16.06
N ARG A 91 -8.44 -2.14 15.98
CA ARG A 91 -7.34 -1.19 16.21
C ARG A 91 -7.27 -0.14 15.09
N PRO A 92 -6.66 1.04 15.32
CA PRO A 92 -6.69 2.14 14.36
C PRO A 92 -6.21 1.78 12.95
N ARG A 93 -5.14 0.99 12.81
CA ARG A 93 -4.67 0.53 11.49
C ARG A 93 -5.70 -0.38 10.79
N SER A 94 -6.44 -1.19 11.54
CA SER A 94 -7.52 -2.00 10.98
C SER A 94 -8.68 -1.11 10.56
N GLN A 95 -9.11 -0.16 11.39
CA GLN A 95 -10.14 0.83 11.00
C GLN A 95 -9.76 1.57 9.72
N TRP A 96 -8.50 2.01 9.64
CA TRP A 96 -7.92 2.68 8.47
C TRP A 96 -7.96 1.80 7.22
N SER A 97 -7.54 0.53 7.35
CA SER A 97 -7.54 -0.45 6.27
C SER A 97 -8.95 -0.77 5.74
N HIS A 98 -9.97 -0.77 6.60
CA HIS A 98 -11.33 -1.19 6.24
C HIS A 98 -12.16 -0.12 5.52
N GLY A 99 -11.74 1.15 5.54
CA GLY A 99 -12.60 2.22 5.00
C GLY A 99 -11.89 3.44 4.43
N TYR A 100 -10.56 3.51 4.48
CA TYR A 100 -9.82 4.72 4.12
C TYR A 100 -8.69 4.46 3.13
N ARG A 101 -8.91 3.52 2.20
CA ARG A 101 -7.99 3.11 1.14
C ARG A 101 -8.47 3.59 -0.23
N PRO A 102 -8.10 4.80 -0.68
CA PRO A 102 -8.41 5.30 -2.01
C PRO A 102 -7.52 4.71 -3.10
N LEU A 103 -7.88 5.03 -4.35
CA LEU A 103 -6.99 4.87 -5.49
C LEU A 103 -5.73 5.75 -5.33
N PRO A 104 -4.58 5.33 -5.87
CA PRO A 104 -3.44 6.22 -6.05
C PRO A 104 -3.86 7.53 -6.73
N TYR A 105 -3.30 8.64 -6.27
CA TYR A 105 -3.61 9.99 -6.78
C TYR A 105 -5.06 10.46 -6.55
N ASP A 106 -5.85 9.77 -5.72
CA ASP A 106 -7.23 10.15 -5.37
C ASP A 106 -7.36 10.57 -3.90
N GLY A 107 -6.43 11.41 -3.45
CA GLY A 107 -6.38 11.97 -2.09
C GLY A 107 -5.61 11.12 -1.07
N GLY A 108 -4.93 10.07 -1.51
CA GLY A 108 -3.98 9.33 -0.70
C GLY A 108 -2.66 10.07 -0.52
N TYR A 109 -1.83 9.61 0.43
CA TYR A 109 -0.56 10.26 0.78
C TYR A 109 0.61 9.29 1.01
N LEU A 110 0.40 7.97 0.90
CA LEU A 110 1.46 7.01 1.12
C LEU A 110 2.49 7.06 -0.03
N PRO A 111 3.76 6.69 0.22
CA PRO A 111 4.79 6.58 -0.80
C PRO A 111 4.59 5.32 -1.68
N VAL A 112 3.43 5.19 -2.32
CA VAL A 112 3.03 4.02 -3.10
C VAL A 112 3.89 3.82 -4.34
N GLU A 113 4.43 4.92 -4.89
CA GLU A 113 5.37 4.88 -6.02
C GLU A 113 6.66 4.16 -5.64
N ASP A 114 7.26 4.46 -4.48
CA ASP A 114 8.51 3.84 -4.03
C ASP A 114 8.36 2.33 -3.90
N PHE A 115 7.27 1.89 -3.27
CA PHE A 115 6.97 0.47 -3.08
C PHE A 115 6.72 -0.23 -4.42
N THR A 116 5.88 0.36 -5.28
CA THR A 116 5.58 -0.21 -6.60
C THR A 116 6.86 -0.33 -7.45
N ARG A 117 7.74 0.68 -7.41
CA ARG A 117 9.04 0.65 -8.08
C ARG A 117 9.92 -0.47 -7.55
N ALA A 118 9.97 -0.64 -6.23
CA ALA A 118 10.76 -1.70 -5.60
C ALA A 118 10.27 -3.09 -6.01
N VAL A 119 8.96 -3.30 -6.08
CA VAL A 119 8.37 -4.56 -6.56
C VAL A 119 8.76 -4.83 -8.00
N PHE A 120 8.65 -3.87 -8.92
CA PHE A 120 9.03 -4.11 -10.31
C PHE A 120 10.53 -4.29 -10.53
N LYS A 121 11.37 -3.68 -9.69
CA LYS A 121 12.83 -3.89 -9.69
C LYS A 121 13.24 -5.31 -9.32
N THR A 122 12.36 -6.10 -8.68
CA THR A 122 12.61 -7.55 -8.51
C THR A 122 12.58 -8.33 -9.83
N GLY A 123 12.00 -7.74 -10.89
CA GLY A 123 11.66 -8.45 -12.13
C GLY A 123 10.21 -8.96 -12.18
N PHE A 124 9.38 -8.65 -11.18
CA PHE A 124 7.96 -9.03 -11.16
C PHE A 124 7.21 -8.50 -12.39
N ARG A 125 6.54 -9.40 -13.12
CA ARG A 125 5.73 -9.12 -14.31
C ARG A 125 4.47 -9.99 -14.33
N ASN A 126 3.75 -10.04 -13.21
CA ASN A 126 2.51 -10.80 -13.06
C ASN A 126 1.34 -9.87 -12.66
N TRP A 127 0.23 -10.44 -12.18
CA TRP A 127 -0.99 -9.71 -11.84
C TRP A 127 -0.78 -8.50 -10.94
N VAL A 128 -1.31 -7.37 -11.38
CA VAL A 128 -1.50 -6.16 -10.58
C VAL A 128 -3.01 -6.00 -10.38
N SER A 129 -3.46 -6.01 -9.14
CA SER A 129 -4.88 -5.85 -8.79
C SER A 129 -5.09 -4.56 -8.02
N VAL A 130 -6.31 -4.04 -8.08
CA VAL A 130 -6.74 -2.84 -7.34
C VAL A 130 -7.55 -3.28 -6.12
N GLU A 131 -7.14 -2.86 -4.92
CA GLU A 131 -7.80 -3.22 -3.66
C GLU A 131 -8.21 -1.96 -2.87
N ILE A 132 -9.44 -1.48 -3.09
CA ILE A 132 -9.93 -0.20 -2.55
C ILE A 132 -11.00 -0.46 -1.49
N PHE A 133 -10.89 0.27 -0.39
CA PHE A 133 -11.88 0.32 0.68
C PHE A 133 -12.15 1.78 1.00
N ASP A 134 -13.23 2.33 0.45
CA ASP A 134 -13.61 3.73 0.67
C ASP A 134 -15.00 3.78 1.29
N CYS A 135 -15.07 4.21 2.54
CA CYS A 135 -16.33 4.34 3.27
C CYS A 135 -17.29 5.35 2.63
N LYS A 136 -16.78 6.27 1.81
CA LYS A 136 -17.57 7.22 1.01
C LYS A 136 -17.89 6.72 -0.40
N GLY A 137 -17.52 5.48 -0.72
CA GLY A 137 -17.75 4.85 -2.01
C GLY A 137 -19.22 4.88 -2.45
N PRO A 138 -20.17 4.47 -1.59
CA PRO A 138 -21.60 4.49 -1.92
C PRO A 138 -22.12 5.88 -2.30
N GLU A 139 -21.65 6.94 -1.65
CA GLU A 139 -22.04 8.32 -1.96
C GLU A 139 -21.41 8.81 -3.28
N LYS A 140 -20.17 8.39 -3.56
CA LYS A 140 -19.42 8.80 -4.76
C LYS A 140 -19.93 8.12 -6.03
N TYR A 141 -20.25 6.83 -5.97
CA TYR A 141 -20.49 6.01 -7.17
C TYR A 141 -21.90 5.39 -7.22
N ARG A 142 -22.65 5.39 -6.10
CA ARG A 142 -24.00 4.81 -6.01
C ARG A 142 -24.01 3.38 -6.58
N ASP A 143 -24.91 3.11 -7.52
CA ASP A 143 -25.10 1.80 -8.13
C ASP A 143 -24.31 1.61 -9.45
N ASP A 144 -23.63 2.65 -9.95
CA ASP A 144 -22.84 2.57 -11.19
C ASP A 144 -21.33 2.56 -10.89
N MET A 145 -20.77 1.36 -10.94
CA MET A 145 -19.33 1.15 -10.74
C MET A 145 -18.51 1.32 -12.04
N GLY A 146 -19.13 1.56 -13.19
CA GLY A 146 -18.43 1.80 -14.46
C GLY A 146 -17.47 2.99 -14.40
N PRO A 147 -17.90 4.18 -13.95
CA PRO A 147 -17.04 5.33 -13.73
C PRO A 147 -15.89 5.05 -12.76
N PHE A 148 -16.16 4.32 -11.67
CA PHE A 148 -15.11 3.92 -10.72
C PHE A 148 -14.09 2.99 -11.36
N ALA A 149 -14.53 1.95 -12.07
CA ALA A 149 -13.64 1.01 -12.73
C ALA A 149 -12.74 1.70 -13.77
N LYS A 150 -13.31 2.63 -14.54
CA LYS A 150 -12.53 3.46 -15.49
C LYS A 150 -11.49 4.32 -14.75
N LYS A 151 -11.90 5.03 -13.69
CA LYS A 151 -10.99 5.84 -12.86
C LYS A 151 -9.89 5.00 -12.22
N ALA A 152 -10.23 3.80 -11.75
CA ALA A 152 -9.28 2.86 -11.16
C ALA A 152 -8.23 2.40 -12.17
N PHE A 153 -8.66 2.05 -13.38
CA PHE A 153 -7.77 1.71 -14.48
C PHE A 153 -6.83 2.88 -14.82
N GLU A 154 -7.37 4.09 -14.99
CA GLU A 154 -6.58 5.30 -15.28
C GLU A 154 -5.56 5.62 -14.17
N SER A 155 -5.97 5.51 -12.90
CA SER A 155 -5.10 5.72 -11.74
C SER A 155 -3.93 4.73 -11.70
N VAL A 156 -4.20 3.44 -11.90
CA VAL A 156 -3.14 2.42 -11.98
C VAL A 156 -2.23 2.70 -13.18
N HIS A 157 -2.77 3.02 -14.35
CA HIS A 157 -1.95 3.34 -15.52
C HIS A 157 -1.05 4.56 -15.29
N ALA A 158 -1.55 5.59 -14.61
CA ALA A 158 -0.75 6.75 -14.23
C ALA A 158 0.39 6.33 -13.28
N LEU A 159 0.10 5.48 -12.28
CA LEU A 159 1.09 4.96 -11.36
C LEU A 159 2.16 4.17 -12.11
N LEU A 160 1.74 3.22 -12.95
CA LEU A 160 2.62 2.37 -13.75
C LEU A 160 3.51 3.20 -14.69
N LYS A 161 3.01 4.29 -15.27
CA LYS A 161 3.82 5.21 -16.08
C LYS A 161 4.89 5.89 -15.24
N GLN A 162 4.49 6.43 -14.08
CA GLN A 162 5.38 7.13 -13.15
C GLN A 162 6.49 6.23 -12.55
N VAL A 163 6.21 4.93 -12.36
CA VAL A 163 7.25 3.94 -11.99
C VAL A 163 8.04 3.38 -13.17
N GLY A 164 7.39 3.22 -14.33
CA GLY A 164 7.93 2.59 -15.53
C GLY A 164 9.09 3.35 -16.19
N ASP A 165 9.15 4.67 -16.07
CA ASP A 165 10.23 5.50 -16.62
C ASP A 165 11.61 5.28 -15.94
N THR A 166 11.71 4.33 -15.00
CA THR A 166 12.94 4.05 -14.21
C THR A 166 13.18 2.56 -13.90
N ALA A 167 12.36 1.67 -14.44
CA ALA A 167 12.34 0.24 -14.11
C ALA A 167 13.07 -0.64 -15.14
#